data_AF-A0A3D9C7U9-F1
#
_entry.id   AF-A0A3D9C7U9-F1
#
_cell.length_a   1.000
_cell.length_b   1.000
_cell.length_c   1.000
_cell.angle_alpha   90.00
_cell.angle_beta   90.00
_cell.angle_gamma   90.00
#
_symmetry.space_group_name_H-M   'P 1'
#
loop_
_entity.id
_entity.type
_entity.pdbx_description
1 polymer ?
#
loop_
_entity_poly.entity_id
_entity_poly.type
_entity_poly.pdbx_seq_one_letter_code
_entity_poly.pdbx_strand_id
1 'polypeptide(L)'
;MKINILLFIALNSGISMFSAQTLTSSEVWYKLFSKKVNTDSLLTQKGFKMKYSGPKKLGGNLSCYFNKKADEWLFIHDNEQWQTTGVSYLLPTLTKYKNNQVEKKLLLQGESVTPMGKTYQENKLYYHLVYGFEKYAPPPVKE
;
A
#
# COMPACT_ATOMS: atom_id res chain seq x y z
N MET A 1 -20.03 -9.38 61.44
CA MET A 1 -20.49 -9.84 60.11
C MET A 1 -19.53 -9.30 59.06
N LYS A 2 -18.78 -10.19 58.39
CA LYS A 2 -17.77 -9.83 57.38
C LYS A 2 -18.43 -9.88 56.00
N ILE A 3 -18.39 -8.77 55.27
CA ILE A 3 -18.79 -8.73 53.86
C ILE A 3 -17.50 -8.90 53.05
N ASN A 4 -17.33 -10.08 52.45
CA ASN A 4 -16.29 -10.35 51.47
C ASN A 4 -16.75 -9.79 50.11
N ILE A 5 -16.15 -8.67 49.69
CA ILE A 5 -16.33 -8.17 48.32
C ILE A 5 -15.29 -8.87 47.44
N LEU A 6 -15.73 -9.89 46.70
CA LEU A 6 -14.94 -10.49 45.61
C LEU A 6 -15.00 -9.57 44.40
N LEU A 7 -13.94 -8.81 44.16
CA LEU A 7 -13.70 -8.06 42.94
C LEU A 7 -13.31 -9.03 41.82
N PHE A 8 -14.24 -9.33 40.91
CA PHE A 8 -13.94 -9.99 39.65
C PHE A 8 -13.28 -9.00 38.69
N ILE A 9 -11.95 -8.99 38.64
CA ILE A 9 -11.21 -8.31 37.57
C ILE A 9 -11.31 -9.21 36.34
N ALA A 10 -12.26 -8.92 35.44
CA ALA A 10 -12.23 -9.45 34.10
C ALA A 10 -11.03 -8.83 33.37
N LEU A 11 -9.92 -9.58 33.27
CA LEU A 11 -8.89 -9.35 32.27
C LEU A 11 -9.55 -9.54 30.90
N ASN A 12 -10.10 -8.45 30.34
CA ASN A 12 -10.25 -8.36 28.90
C ASN A 12 -8.84 -8.24 28.33
N SER A 13 -8.21 -9.39 28.08
CA SER A 13 -7.11 -9.49 27.13
C SER A 13 -7.66 -9.05 25.78
N GLY A 14 -7.61 -7.74 25.55
CA GLY A 14 -7.77 -7.16 24.23
C GLY A 14 -6.64 -7.72 23.38
N ILE A 15 -6.91 -8.86 22.74
CA ILE A 15 -6.13 -9.31 21.59
C ILE A 15 -6.45 -8.28 20.53
N SER A 16 -5.79 -7.12 20.59
CA SER A 16 -5.72 -6.21 19.47
C SER A 16 -4.94 -6.95 18.39
N MET A 17 -5.64 -7.78 17.62
CA MET A 17 -5.21 -8.16 16.29
C MET A 17 -5.17 -6.87 15.47
N PHE A 18 -4.14 -6.07 15.67
CA PHE A 18 -3.59 -5.24 14.61
C PHE A 18 -2.97 -6.21 13.61
N SER A 19 -3.83 -6.97 12.92
CA SER A 19 -3.54 -7.42 11.58
C SER A 19 -3.22 -6.14 10.84
N ALA A 20 -1.93 -5.87 10.65
CA ALA A 20 -1.50 -4.90 9.67
C ALA A 20 -2.17 -5.37 8.39
N GLN A 21 -3.28 -4.72 8.03
CA GLN A 21 -3.97 -4.99 6.78
C GLN A 21 -2.89 -4.84 5.73
N THR A 22 -2.46 -6.00 5.21
CA THR A 22 -1.74 -6.05 3.96
C THR A 22 -2.57 -5.21 3.00
N LEU A 23 -1.95 -4.37 2.17
CA LEU A 23 -2.69 -3.65 1.13
C LEU A 23 -3.35 -4.72 0.24
N THR A 24 -4.55 -5.12 0.61
CA THR A 24 -5.37 -6.13 -0.06
C THR A 24 -6.53 -5.39 -0.67
N SER A 25 -6.77 -5.68 -1.94
CA SER A 25 -7.79 -5.14 -2.80
C SER A 25 -7.51 -3.71 -3.24
N SER A 26 -7.13 -3.57 -4.52
CA SER A 26 -7.48 -2.52 -5.49
C SER A 26 -7.99 -1.15 -4.97
N GLU A 27 -8.94 -1.11 -4.03
CA GLU A 27 -9.39 0.08 -3.30
C GLU A 27 -8.25 0.93 -2.74
N VAL A 28 -7.15 0.35 -2.24
CA VAL A 28 -6.08 1.22 -1.71
C VAL A 28 -5.39 1.96 -2.85
N TRP A 29 -5.13 1.32 -3.98
CA TRP A 29 -4.62 2.00 -5.17
C TRP A 29 -5.59 3.10 -5.61
N TYR A 30 -6.88 2.79 -5.77
CA TYR A 30 -7.89 3.79 -6.14
C TYR A 30 -8.03 4.94 -5.13
N LYS A 31 -7.90 4.66 -3.83
CA LYS A 31 -7.96 5.67 -2.75
C LYS A 31 -6.68 6.52 -2.70
N LEU A 32 -5.51 5.95 -2.98
CA LEU A 32 -4.25 6.69 -3.15
C LEU A 32 -4.32 7.64 -4.36
N PHE A 33 -5.07 7.29 -5.41
CA PHE A 33 -5.17 8.11 -6.63
C PHE A 33 -6.38 9.04 -6.71
N SER A 34 -7.34 8.94 -5.80
CA SER A 34 -8.42 9.91 -5.74
C SER A 34 -7.84 11.29 -5.43
N LYS A 35 -8.01 12.25 -6.36
CA LYS A 35 -7.44 13.62 -6.40
C LYS A 35 -7.70 14.52 -5.17
N LYS A 36 -8.16 13.97 -4.04
CA LYS A 36 -8.48 14.68 -2.80
C LYS A 36 -7.91 14.02 -1.54
N VAL A 37 -7.31 12.83 -1.63
CA VAL A 37 -6.76 12.14 -0.46
C VAL A 37 -5.26 12.37 -0.41
N ASN A 38 -4.76 12.83 0.74
CA ASN A 38 -3.34 12.87 1.02
C ASN A 38 -2.82 11.42 1.09
N THR A 39 -2.26 10.94 -0.02
CA THR A 39 -1.67 9.61 -0.22
C THR A 39 -0.85 9.18 1.00
N ASP A 40 -0.05 10.08 1.55
CA ASP A 40 0.82 9.85 2.71
C ASP A 40 0.02 9.53 3.97
N SER A 41 -1.13 10.19 4.17
CA SER A 41 -2.03 9.93 5.30
C SER A 41 -2.62 8.52 5.21
N LEU A 42 -3.09 8.12 4.03
CA LEU A 42 -3.65 6.78 3.82
C LEU A 42 -2.59 5.69 4.01
N LEU A 43 -1.38 5.91 3.46
CA LEU A 43 -0.25 4.99 3.63
C LEU A 43 0.17 4.88 5.10
N THR A 44 0.20 6.01 5.82
CA THR A 44 0.50 6.04 7.26
C THR A 44 -0.54 5.26 8.06
N GLN A 45 -1.83 5.40 7.75
CA GLN A 45 -2.90 4.59 8.37
C GLN A 45 -2.73 3.09 8.10
N LYS A 46 -2.19 2.73 6.93
CA LYS A 46 -1.87 1.34 6.57
C LYS A 46 -0.52 0.85 7.12
N GLY A 47 0.18 1.68 7.90
CA GLY A 47 1.43 1.33 8.58
C GLY A 47 2.70 1.54 7.74
N PHE A 48 2.58 2.14 6.56
CA PHE A 48 3.73 2.55 5.76
C PHE A 48 4.33 3.84 6.33
N LYS A 49 5.66 3.90 6.32
CA LYS A 49 6.41 5.12 6.66
C LYS A 49 7.25 5.54 5.47
N MET A 50 7.24 6.82 5.14
CA MET A 50 8.09 7.36 4.08
C MET A 50 9.56 7.17 4.46
N LYS A 51 10.33 6.61 3.53
CA LYS A 51 11.78 6.40 3.66
C LYS A 51 12.55 7.49 2.93
N TYR A 52 12.11 7.85 1.74
CA TYR A 52 12.62 8.98 0.97
C TYR A 52 11.56 9.45 -0.03
N SER A 53 11.65 10.71 -0.45
CA SER A 53 10.92 11.24 -1.59
C SER A 53 11.82 12.23 -2.32
N GLY A 54 11.89 12.15 -3.65
CA GLY A 54 12.74 13.05 -4.42
C GLY A 54 12.67 12.84 -5.93
N PRO A 55 13.27 13.77 -6.70
CA PRO A 55 13.17 13.80 -8.15
C PRO A 55 13.85 12.58 -8.79
N LYS A 56 13.25 12.07 -9.86
CA LYS A 56 13.84 11.01 -10.70
C LYS A 56 14.75 11.61 -11.76
N LYS A 57 15.78 10.86 -12.18
CA LYS A 57 16.68 11.23 -13.29
C LYS A 57 15.95 11.47 -14.61
N LEU A 58 14.82 10.79 -14.83
CA LEU A 58 14.00 10.90 -16.05
C LEU A 58 12.84 11.89 -15.91
N GLY A 59 12.87 12.78 -14.91
CA GLY A 59 11.77 13.70 -14.61
C GLY A 59 10.71 13.09 -13.70
N GLY A 60 9.95 13.97 -13.04
CA GLY A 60 8.96 13.61 -12.02
C GLY A 60 9.59 13.20 -10.68
N ASN A 61 8.80 12.52 -9.84
CA ASN A 61 9.15 12.22 -8.45
C ASN A 61 9.06 10.72 -8.14
N LEU A 62 9.88 10.26 -7.19
CA LEU A 62 9.84 8.92 -6.63
C LEU A 62 9.68 9.02 -5.12
N SER A 63 8.56 8.53 -4.61
CA SER A 63 8.33 8.40 -3.16
C SER A 63 8.45 6.94 -2.75
N CYS A 64 9.26 6.65 -1.75
CA CYS A 64 9.46 5.32 -1.21
C CYS A 64 8.90 5.22 0.20
N TYR A 65 8.17 4.15 0.47
CA TYR A 65 7.61 3.83 1.76
C TYR A 65 7.94 2.40 2.17
N PHE A 66 8.08 2.19 3.47
CA PHE A 66 8.30 0.89 4.06
C PHE A 66 7.32 0.62 5.19
N ASN A 67 6.67 -0.55 5.16
CA ASN A 67 5.86 -1.05 6.26
C ASN A 67 6.67 -2.09 7.04
N LYS A 68 7.18 -1.72 8.22
CA LYS A 68 8.00 -2.61 9.07
C LYS A 68 7.22 -3.82 9.58
N LYS A 69 5.91 -3.69 9.83
CA LYS A 69 5.09 -4.78 10.40
C LYS A 69 4.80 -5.85 9.35
N ALA A 70 4.45 -5.40 8.14
CA ALA A 70 4.12 -6.27 7.03
C ALA A 70 5.35 -6.69 6.21
N ASP A 71 6.49 -6.02 6.43
CA ASP A 71 7.75 -6.19 5.71
C ASP A 71 7.58 -5.97 4.21
N GLU A 72 7.04 -4.81 3.86
CA GLU A 72 6.62 -4.47 2.50
C GLU A 72 7.20 -3.12 2.08
N TRP A 73 7.61 -3.02 0.81
CA TRP A 73 8.09 -1.78 0.23
C TRP A 73 7.18 -1.28 -0.86
N LEU A 74 6.99 0.03 -0.87
CA LEU A 74 6.18 0.72 -1.84
C LEU A 74 6.98 1.83 -2.50
N PHE A 75 6.95 1.89 -3.83
CA PHE A 75 7.59 2.95 -4.59
C PHE A 75 6.55 3.57 -5.52
N ILE A 76 6.21 4.83 -5.27
CA ILE A 76 5.23 5.59 -6.04
C ILE A 76 6.00 6.45 -7.05
N HIS A 77 5.67 6.29 -8.32
CA HIS A 77 6.29 6.98 -9.43
C HIS A 77 5.34 8.05 -9.96
N ASP A 78 5.71 9.30 -9.78
CA ASP A 78 4.96 10.44 -10.32
C ASP A 78 5.67 11.01 -11.56
N ASN A 79 4.90 11.56 -12.49
CA ASN A 79 5.43 12.35 -13.60
C ASN A 79 5.75 13.79 -13.16
N GLU A 80 6.20 14.62 -14.10
CA GLU A 80 6.54 16.03 -13.85
C GLU A 80 5.32 16.88 -13.46
N GLN A 81 4.11 16.42 -13.80
CA GLN A 81 2.85 17.02 -13.42
C GLN A 81 2.33 16.51 -12.07
N TRP A 82 3.16 15.79 -11.29
CA TRP A 82 2.80 15.20 -9.99
C TRP A 82 1.64 14.21 -10.05
N GLN A 83 1.47 13.56 -11.20
CA GLN A 83 0.48 12.50 -11.38
C GLN A 83 1.18 11.15 -11.24
N THR A 84 0.63 10.26 -10.42
CA THR A 84 1.17 8.90 -10.30
C THR A 84 0.95 8.14 -11.59
N THR A 85 2.04 7.67 -12.20
CA THR A 85 2.05 6.85 -13.42
C THR A 85 2.27 5.38 -13.12
N GLY A 86 2.78 5.06 -11.93
CA GLY A 86 2.95 3.68 -11.52
C GLY A 86 3.34 3.51 -10.07
N VAL A 87 3.17 2.28 -9.58
CA VAL A 87 3.59 1.86 -8.25
C VAL A 87 4.32 0.54 -8.32
N SER A 88 5.55 0.50 -7.81
CA SER A 88 6.28 -0.74 -7.57
C SER A 88 5.99 -1.21 -6.15
N TYR A 89 5.52 -2.44 -6.01
CA TYR A 89 5.18 -3.06 -4.74
C TYR A 89 6.03 -4.30 -4.50
N LEU A 90 6.83 -4.29 -3.44
CA LEU A 90 7.67 -5.41 -3.05
C LEU A 90 7.06 -6.14 -1.86
N LEU A 91 6.72 -7.40 -2.12
CA LEU A 91 6.03 -8.28 -1.19
C LEU A 91 6.99 -9.33 -0.64
N PRO A 92 6.96 -9.63 0.67
CA PRO A 92 7.95 -10.50 1.29
C PRO A 92 7.72 -11.99 1.01
N THR A 93 6.51 -12.37 0.57
CA THR A 93 6.15 -13.78 0.36
C THR A 93 5.46 -14.03 -0.98
N LEU A 94 5.63 -15.25 -1.49
CA LEU A 94 5.00 -15.70 -2.74
C LEU A 94 3.47 -15.70 -2.63
N THR A 95 2.93 -16.01 -1.45
CA THR A 95 1.47 -16.02 -1.21
C THR A 95 0.89 -14.62 -1.38
N LYS A 96 1.49 -13.60 -0.76
CA LYS A 96 1.06 -12.22 -0.93
C LYS A 96 1.17 -11.77 -2.39
N TYR A 97 2.26 -12.13 -3.05
CA TYR A 97 2.48 -11.87 -4.48
C TYR A 97 1.38 -12.45 -5.35
N LYS A 98 1.06 -13.75 -5.19
CA LYS A 98 -0.01 -14.40 -5.97
C LYS A 98 -1.38 -13.77 -5.69
N ASN A 99 -1.69 -13.46 -4.43
CA ASN A 99 -2.97 -12.81 -4.09
C ASN A 99 -3.10 -11.45 -4.80
N ASN A 100 -2.05 -10.64 -4.78
CA ASN A 100 -2.02 -9.34 -5.44
C ASN A 100 -2.00 -9.41 -6.99
N GLN A 101 -1.54 -10.53 -7.57
CA GLN A 101 -1.67 -10.79 -9.00
C GLN A 101 -3.09 -11.15 -9.43
N VAL A 102 -3.82 -11.92 -8.61
CA VAL A 102 -5.18 -12.38 -8.92
C VAL A 102 -6.19 -11.23 -8.91
N GLU A 103 -5.88 -10.16 -8.17
CA GLU A 103 -6.64 -8.90 -8.16
C GLU A 103 -6.66 -8.15 -9.50
N LYS A 104 -5.94 -8.62 -10.53
CA LYS A 104 -6.04 -8.14 -11.93
C LYS A 104 -7.47 -8.02 -12.45
N LYS A 105 -8.41 -8.81 -11.94
CA LYS A 105 -9.82 -8.78 -12.36
C LYS A 105 -10.55 -7.48 -11.99
N LEU A 106 -9.95 -6.61 -11.18
CA LEU A 106 -10.54 -5.36 -10.71
C LEU A 106 -9.89 -4.10 -11.34
N LEU A 107 -9.04 -4.25 -12.36
CA LEU A 107 -8.37 -3.13 -13.02
C LEU A 107 -9.34 -2.35 -13.93
N LEU A 108 -9.26 -1.03 -13.87
CA LEU A 108 -9.97 -0.15 -14.81
C LEU A 108 -9.25 -0.09 -16.16
N GLN A 109 -9.95 0.38 -17.19
CA GLN A 109 -9.35 0.62 -18.51
C GLN A 109 -8.17 1.60 -18.39
N GLY A 110 -7.01 1.21 -18.88
CA GLY A 110 -5.76 1.98 -18.76
C GLY A 110 -4.87 1.55 -17.59
N GLU A 111 -5.31 0.63 -16.73
CA GLU A 111 -4.48 0.09 -15.66
C GLU A 111 -3.87 -1.25 -16.03
N SER A 112 -2.67 -1.50 -15.52
CA SER A 112 -1.96 -2.75 -15.73
C SER A 112 -1.29 -3.23 -14.45
N VAL A 113 -1.18 -4.56 -14.31
CA VAL A 113 -0.35 -5.18 -13.27
C VAL A 113 0.64 -6.12 -13.93
N THR A 114 1.92 -5.79 -13.80
CA THR A 114 3.01 -6.49 -14.43
C THR A 114 3.81 -7.24 -13.37
N PRO A 115 3.84 -8.59 -13.44
CA PRO A 115 4.67 -9.39 -12.56
C PRO A 115 6.14 -9.32 -12.97
N MET A 116 6.98 -8.81 -12.10
CA MET A 116 8.43 -8.67 -12.36
C MET A 116 9.25 -9.82 -11.75
N GLY A 117 8.61 -10.74 -11.03
CA GLY A 117 9.27 -11.88 -10.40
C GLY A 117 9.95 -11.52 -9.09
N LYS A 118 11.20 -11.92 -8.91
CA LYS A 118 11.97 -11.75 -7.67
C LYS A 118 12.92 -10.55 -7.80
N THR A 119 13.08 -9.79 -6.72
CA THR A 119 14.07 -8.72 -6.62
C THR A 119 14.71 -8.72 -5.23
N TYR A 120 15.79 -7.97 -5.05
CA TYR A 120 16.40 -7.74 -3.75
C TYR A 120 16.27 -6.28 -3.34
N GLN A 121 15.96 -6.06 -2.06
CA GLN A 121 15.95 -4.73 -1.44
C GLN A 121 16.58 -4.88 -0.05
N GLU A 122 17.56 -4.03 0.27
CA GLU A 122 18.33 -4.11 1.54
C GLU A 122 18.82 -5.55 1.87
N ASN A 123 19.42 -6.23 0.88
CA ASN A 123 19.93 -7.61 0.98
C ASN A 123 18.88 -8.69 1.30
N LYS A 124 17.60 -8.40 1.13
CA LYS A 124 16.51 -9.34 1.34
C LYS A 124 15.72 -9.57 0.06
N LEU A 125 15.29 -10.82 -0.14
CA LEU A 125 14.49 -11.23 -1.29
C LEU A 125 13.05 -10.74 -1.14
N TYR A 126 12.51 -10.16 -2.21
CA TYR A 126 11.11 -9.80 -2.35
C TYR A 126 10.53 -10.24 -3.70
N TYR A 127 9.21 -10.27 -3.77
CA TYR A 127 8.46 -10.47 -4.99
C TYR A 127 7.91 -9.13 -5.49
N HIS A 128 8.18 -8.79 -6.74
CA HIS A 128 7.95 -7.47 -7.29
C HIS A 128 6.74 -7.45 -8.23
N LEU A 129 5.77 -6.60 -7.90
CA LEU A 129 4.65 -6.25 -8.77
C LEU A 129 4.74 -4.78 -9.16
N VAL A 130 4.48 -4.48 -10.43
CA VAL A 130 4.33 -3.10 -10.91
C VAL A 130 2.88 -2.88 -11.29
N TYR A 131 2.27 -1.88 -10.69
CA TYR A 131 0.98 -1.34 -11.08
C TYR A 131 1.24 -0.14 -11.99
N GLY A 132 0.79 -0.18 -13.23
CA GLY A 132 0.92 0.92 -14.19
C GLY A 132 -0.43 1.59 -14.46
N PHE A 133 -0.42 2.90 -14.62
CA PHE A 133 -1.63 3.71 -14.85
C PHE A 133 -1.42 4.53 -16.14
N GLU A 134 -1.84 3.99 -17.27
CA GLU A 134 -1.84 4.71 -18.55
C GLU A 134 -3.09 5.60 -18.64
N LYS A 135 -2.86 6.91 -18.74
CA LYS A 135 -3.89 7.94 -19.00
C LYS A 135 -5.10 7.87 -18.05
N TYR A 136 -4.93 8.33 -16.81
CA TYR A 136 -6.09 8.81 -16.05
C TYR A 136 -6.60 10.12 -16.68
N ALA A 137 -7.42 10.01 -17.72
CA ALA A 137 -8.36 11.08 -18.04
C ALA A 137 -9.44 11.00 -16.95
N PRO A 138 -9.51 11.96 -15.99
CA PRO A 138 -10.60 11.95 -15.03
C PRO A 138 -11.92 11.94 -15.82
N PRO A 139 -12.91 11.10 -15.45
CA PRO A 139 -14.22 11.19 -16.09
C PRO A 139 -14.70 12.64 -15.97
N PRO A 140 -15.34 13.20 -17.03
CA PRO A 140 -15.85 14.55 -16.98
C PRO A 140 -16.75 14.68 -15.76
N VAL A 141 -16.45 15.65 -14.90
CA VAL A 141 -17.32 16.01 -13.79
C VAL A 141 -18.63 16.45 -14.45
N LYS A 142 -19.71 15.69 -14.27
CA LYS A 142 -21.04 16.20 -14.57
C LYS A 142 -21.32 17.27 -13.50
N GLU A 143 -21.36 18.52 -13.95
CA GLU A 143 -21.93 19.63 -13.18
C GLU A 143 -23.39 19.34 -12.82
#